data_AF-A0A356B902-F1
#
_entry.id   AF-A0A356B902-F1
#
_cell.length_a   1.000
_cell.length_b   1.000
_cell.length_c   1.000
_cell.angle_alpha   90.00
_cell.angle_beta   90.00
_cell.angle_gamma   90.00
#
_symmetry.space_group_name_H-M   'P 1'
#
loop_
_entity.id
_entity.type
_entity.pdbx_description
1 polymer ?
#
loop_
_entity_poly.entity_id
_entity_poly.type
_entity_poly.pdbx_seq_one_letter_code
_entity_poly.pdbx_strand_id
1 'polypeptide(L)'
;MKLASLKNGSRDGLLVVVSRDLSRCVAVPVVAATMQQLLDNWAQLSVKLEEVYLALNSGKVDGEMAFEQAQCESPLPRAYQWADGSAYVNHVELVRKAR
;
A
#
# COMPACT_ATOMS: atom_id res chain seq x y z
N MET A 1 -10.40 2.42 1.69
CA MET A 1 -9.06 2.94 2.03
C MET A 1 -8.02 2.72 0.92
N LYS A 2 -6.98 3.58 0.82
CA LYS A 2 -5.76 3.38 0.01
C LYS A 2 -4.52 3.39 0.90
N LEU A 3 -3.53 2.55 0.58
CA LEU A 3 -2.32 2.36 1.38
C LEU A 3 -1.08 2.39 0.48
N ALA A 4 0.05 2.85 1.01
CA ALA A 4 1.34 2.81 0.34
C ALA A 4 2.48 2.60 1.35
N SER A 5 3.66 2.27 0.82
CA SER A 5 4.90 2.19 1.59
C SER A 5 5.88 3.25 1.08
N LEU A 6 6.24 4.22 1.91
CA LEU A 6 7.24 5.25 1.58
C LEU A 6 8.65 4.79 1.95
N LYS A 7 9.63 5.30 1.21
CA LYS A 7 11.05 5.15 1.54
C LYS A 7 11.36 5.83 2.88
N ASN A 8 12.00 5.11 3.80
CA ASN A 8 12.47 5.65 5.08
C ASN A 8 13.86 5.12 5.48
N GLY A 9 14.59 4.49 4.56
CA GLY A 9 15.89 3.87 4.81
C GLY A 9 15.84 2.49 5.46
N SER A 10 14.67 2.02 5.91
CA SER A 10 14.46 0.64 6.34
C SER A 10 14.14 -0.29 5.17
N ARG A 11 14.22 -1.61 5.39
CA ARG A 11 13.95 -2.62 4.35
C ARG A 11 12.47 -2.76 3.99
N ASP A 12 11.56 -2.42 4.90
CA ASP A 12 10.11 -2.60 4.74
C ASP A 12 9.37 -1.27 4.50
N GLY A 13 10.10 -0.16 4.46
CA GLY A 13 9.55 1.17 4.27
C GLY A 13 8.75 1.68 5.47
N LEU A 14 7.91 2.68 5.21
CA LEU A 14 6.98 3.31 6.16
C LEU A 14 5.56 3.18 5.63
N LEU A 15 4.68 2.54 6.40
CA LEU A 15 3.26 2.47 6.05
C LEU A 15 2.60 3.84 6.14
N VAL A 16 1.90 4.23 5.09
CA VAL A 16 1.05 5.42 5.05
C VAL A 16 -0.35 5.10 4.54
N VAL A 17 -1.33 5.83 5.07
CA VAL A 17 -2.69 5.89 4.52
C VAL A 17 -2.74 7.04 3.50
N VAL A 18 -3.29 6.78 2.31
CA VAL A 18 -3.30 7.74 1.19
C VAL A 18 -4.72 8.24 0.96
N SER A 19 -4.88 9.53 0.67
CA SER A 19 -6.16 10.16 0.36
C SER A 19 -6.76 9.61 -0.94
N ARG A 20 -8.08 9.78 -1.10
CA ARG A 20 -8.82 9.26 -2.25
C ARG A 20 -8.32 9.82 -3.58
N ASP A 21 -7.96 11.09 -3.60
CA ASP A 21 -7.45 11.83 -4.75
C ASP A 21 -5.93 11.65 -4.98
N LEU A 22 -5.24 10.87 -4.13
CA LEU A 22 -3.79 10.65 -4.19
C LEU A 22 -2.95 11.93 -4.02
N SER A 23 -3.48 12.96 -3.36
CA SER A 23 -2.75 14.21 -3.12
C SER A 23 -2.04 14.25 -1.77
N ARG A 24 -2.54 13.50 -0.78
CA ARG A 24 -2.08 13.55 0.61
C ARG A 24 -1.93 12.15 1.20
N CYS A 25 -1.07 12.02 2.19
CA CYS A 25 -0.95 10.81 2.98
C CYS A 25 -0.62 11.15 4.43
N VAL A 26 -0.79 10.17 5.31
CA VAL A 26 -0.40 10.28 6.72
C VAL A 26 0.26 8.97 7.16
N ALA A 27 1.39 9.09 7.87
CA ALA A 27 2.08 7.94 8.45
C ALA A 27 1.31 7.42 9.67
N VAL A 28 1.27 6.09 9.83
CA VAL A 28 0.44 5.42 10.85
C VAL A 28 1.24 4.45 11.75
N PRO A 29 2.45 4.82 12.24
CA PRO A 29 3.31 3.90 12.99
C PRO A 29 2.69 3.41 14.31
N VAL A 30 1.74 4.16 14.87
CA VAL A 30 0.98 3.78 16.08
C VAL A 30 0.00 2.62 15.80
N VAL A 31 -0.45 2.46 14.57
CA VAL A 31 -1.33 1.36 14.15
C VAL A 31 -0.51 0.19 13.62
N ALA A 32 0.36 0.44 12.65
CA ALA A 32 1.34 -0.51 12.12
C ALA A 32 2.52 0.25 11.50
N ALA A 33 3.74 -0.22 11.74
CA ALA A 33 4.95 0.41 11.18
C ALA A 33 5.12 0.10 9.69
N THR A 34 4.69 -1.09 9.24
CA THR A 34 4.90 -1.59 7.87
C THR A 34 3.63 -2.24 7.31
N MET A 35 3.56 -2.35 5.97
CA MET A 35 2.47 -3.06 5.29
C MET A 35 2.40 -4.54 5.72
N GLN A 36 3.54 -5.20 5.92
CA GLN A 36 3.58 -6.60 6.35
C GLN A 36 2.96 -6.76 7.75
N GLN A 37 3.33 -5.90 8.71
CA GLN A 37 2.77 -5.95 10.06
C GLN A 37 1.24 -5.74 10.05
N LEU A 38 0.76 -4.84 9.17
CA LEU A 38 -0.66 -4.62 8.95
C LEU A 38 -1.36 -5.89 8.45
N LEU A 39 -0.80 -6.55 7.44
CA LEU A 39 -1.37 -7.78 6.88
C LEU A 39 -1.36 -8.94 7.89
N ASP A 40 -0.28 -9.07 8.67
CA ASP A 40 -0.15 -10.10 9.71
C ASP A 40 -1.24 -9.99 10.80
N ASN A 41 -1.80 -8.79 11.02
CA ASN A 41 -2.79 -8.50 12.06
C ASN A 41 -4.03 -7.80 11.49
N TRP A 42 -4.42 -8.16 10.26
CA TRP A 42 -5.38 -7.40 9.46
C TRP A 42 -6.72 -7.19 10.15
N ALA A 43 -7.28 -8.23 10.76
CA ALA A 43 -8.61 -8.18 11.37
C ALA A 43 -8.74 -7.11 12.46
N GLN A 44 -7.66 -6.85 13.20
CA GLN A 44 -7.64 -5.88 14.30
C GLN A 44 -7.21 -4.49 13.84
N LEU A 45 -6.24 -4.41 12.92
CA LEU A 45 -5.60 -3.14 12.55
C LEU A 45 -6.30 -2.40 11.41
N SER A 46 -6.98 -3.12 10.51
CA SER A 46 -7.66 -2.51 9.35
C SER A 46 -8.77 -1.54 9.75
N VAL A 47 -9.53 -1.85 10.81
CA VAL A 47 -10.61 -0.99 11.32
C VAL A 47 -10.07 0.37 11.76
N LYS A 48 -8.93 0.39 12.48
CA LYS A 48 -8.26 1.62 12.91
C LYS A 48 -7.76 2.44 11.72
N LEU A 49 -7.24 1.79 10.67
CA LEU A 49 -6.79 2.51 9.47
C LEU A 49 -7.94 3.07 8.65
N GLU A 50 -9.12 2.43 8.65
CA GLU A 50 -10.30 2.98 7.97
C GLU A 50 -10.75 4.29 8.65
N GLU A 51 -10.69 4.37 9.99
CA GLU A 51 -10.93 5.62 10.72
C GLU A 51 -9.94 6.73 10.31
N VAL A 52 -8.65 6.40 10.24
CA VAL A 52 -7.60 7.34 9.76
C VAL A 52 -7.88 7.76 8.31
N TYR A 53 -8.27 6.82 7.44
CA TYR A 53 -8.59 7.11 6.05
C TYR A 53 -9.78 8.07 5.93
N LEU A 54 -10.83 7.89 6.73
CA LEU A 54 -11.97 8.81 6.77
C LEU A 54 -11.57 10.19 7.31
N ALA A 55 -10.74 10.25 8.36
CA ALA A 55 -10.21 11.50 8.90
C ALA A 55 -9.36 12.27 7.87
N LEU A 56 -8.43 11.59 7.19
CA LEU A 56 -7.60 12.16 6.13
C LEU A 56 -8.44 12.75 4.99
N ASN A 57 -9.45 12.00 4.53
CA ASN A 57 -10.32 12.47 3.45
C ASN A 57 -11.29 13.58 3.86
N SER A 58 -11.54 13.77 5.16
CA SER A 58 -12.32 14.89 5.68
C SER A 58 -11.48 16.09 6.12
N GLY A 59 -10.15 16.02 5.97
CA GLY A 59 -9.23 17.09 6.37
C GLY A 59 -9.12 17.26 7.89
N LYS A 60 -9.34 16.18 8.66
CA LYS A 60 -9.36 16.16 10.12
C LYS A 60 -8.23 15.32 10.73
N VAL A 61 -7.14 15.11 9.99
CA VAL A 61 -5.99 14.35 10.48
C VAL A 61 -4.80 15.28 10.62
N ASP A 62 -4.11 15.19 11.75
CA ASP A 62 -2.87 15.91 11.98
C ASP A 62 -1.69 15.18 11.34
N GLY A 63 -0.65 15.93 10.97
CA GLY A 63 0.58 15.36 10.42
C GLY A 63 0.43 14.76 9.00
N GLU A 64 -0.64 15.11 8.28
CA GLU A 64 -0.71 14.81 6.85
C GLU A 64 0.39 15.55 6.07
N MET A 65 0.85 14.92 5.00
CA MET A 65 1.86 15.45 4.09
C MET A 65 1.40 15.24 2.65
N ALA A 66 2.03 15.96 1.71
CA ALA A 66 1.82 15.73 0.29
C ALA A 66 2.21 14.29 -0.08
N PHE A 67 1.40 13.62 -0.88
CA PHE A 67 1.70 12.28 -1.36
C PHE A 67 2.52 12.34 -2.65
N GLU A 68 3.82 12.07 -2.53
CA GLU A 68 4.74 12.01 -3.66
C GLU A 68 4.97 10.57 -4.13
N GLN A 69 4.38 10.19 -5.26
CA GLN A 69 4.48 8.82 -5.79
C GLN A 69 5.92 8.36 -6.05
N ALA A 70 6.83 9.29 -6.38
CA ALA A 70 8.24 8.99 -6.59
C ALA A 70 8.98 8.54 -5.31
N GLN A 71 8.43 8.85 -4.13
CA GLN A 71 8.95 8.42 -2.83
C GLN A 71 8.42 7.05 -2.39
N CYS A 72 7.47 6.47 -3.14
CA CYS A 72 6.95 5.15 -2.86
C CYS A 72 7.96 4.05 -3.21
N GLU A 73 7.92 2.99 -2.41
CA GLU A 73 8.29 1.64 -2.81
C GLU A 73 7.05 0.92 -3.36
N SER A 74 7.21 -0.31 -3.88
CA SER A 74 6.08 -1.24 -3.97
C SER A 74 5.38 -1.37 -2.60
N PRO A 75 4.05 -1.57 -2.53
CA PRO A 75 3.33 -1.65 -1.25
C PRO A 75 3.93 -2.65 -0.25
N LEU A 76 4.43 -3.78 -0.74
CA LEU A 76 5.34 -4.67 -0.03
C LEU A 76 6.72 -4.57 -0.69
N PRO A 77 7.70 -3.82 -0.14
CA PRO A 77 9.04 -3.69 -0.73
C PRO A 77 9.77 -5.03 -0.82
N ARG A 78 9.44 -5.94 0.10
CA ARG A 78 9.76 -7.37 0.07
C ARG A 78 8.53 -8.15 0.53
N ALA A 79 8.35 -9.35 -0.02
CA ALA A 79 7.24 -10.22 0.31
C ALA A 79 7.74 -11.65 0.54
N TYR A 80 7.03 -12.42 1.37
CA TYR A 80 7.37 -13.82 1.64
C TYR A 80 7.16 -14.74 0.45
N GLN A 81 6.27 -14.37 -0.48
CA GLN A 81 5.98 -15.14 -1.68
C GLN A 81 5.60 -14.22 -2.83
N TRP A 82 6.04 -14.60 -4.02
CA TRP A 82 5.55 -14.06 -5.29
C TRP A 82 5.18 -15.25 -6.18
N ALA A 83 3.93 -15.29 -6.63
CA ALA A 83 3.43 -16.29 -7.55
C ALA A 83 2.65 -15.56 -8.65
N ASP A 84 3.12 -15.69 -9.88
CA ASP A 84 2.52 -15.00 -11.03
C ASP A 84 1.75 -16.01 -11.90
N GLY A 85 0.51 -15.66 -12.22
CA GLY A 85 -0.44 -16.53 -12.89
C GLY A 85 -0.69 -16.08 -14.33
N SER A 86 -0.83 -17.04 -15.25
CA SER A 86 -1.29 -16.75 -16.62
C SER A 86 -2.82 -16.60 -16.66
N ALA A 87 -3.34 -15.54 -16.05
CA ALA A 87 -4.78 -15.31 -15.91
C ALA A 87 -5.52 -15.16 -17.26
N TYR A 88 -4.82 -14.71 -18.30
CA TYR A 88 -5.38 -14.51 -19.64
C TYR A 88 -4.84 -15.55 -20.61
N VAL A 89 -5.55 -16.67 -20.74
CA VAL A 89 -5.10 -17.81 -21.56
C VAL A 89 -4.85 -17.42 -23.02
N ASN A 90 -5.65 -16.50 -23.57
CA ASN A 90 -5.45 -15.97 -24.93
C ASN A 90 -4.03 -15.39 -25.14
N HIS A 91 -3.43 -14.76 -24.12
CA HIS A 91 -2.05 -14.28 -24.22
C HIS A 91 -1.08 -15.43 -24.52
N VAL A 92 -1.21 -16.55 -23.80
CA VAL A 92 -0.37 -17.75 -23.98
C VAL A 92 -0.65 -18.42 -25.33
N GLU A 93 -1.91 -18.44 -25.78
CA GLU A 93 -2.28 -18.96 -27.09
C GLU A 93 -1.62 -18.19 -28.24
N LEU A 94 -1.60 -16.86 -28.17
CA LEU A 94 -0.95 -16.02 -29.17
C LEU A 94 0.57 -16.25 -29.22
N VAL A 95 1.21 -16.41 -28.05
CA VAL A 95 2.65 -16.74 -27.96
C VAL A 95 2.95 -18.09 -28.63
N ARG A 96 2.07 -19.09 -28.47
CA ARG A 96 2.23 -20.40 -29.11
C ARG A 96 2.08 -20.34 -30.63
N LYS A 97 1.11 -19.58 -31.14
CA LYS A 97 0.88 -19.42 -32.59
C LYS A 97 2.01 -18.70 -33.33
N ALA A 98 2.84 -17.93 -32.62
CA ALA A 98 3.97 -17.20 -33.18
C ALA A 98 5.29 -17.98 -33.24
N ARG A 99 5.30 -19.24 -32.76
CA ARG A 99 6.43 -20.18 -32.88
C ARG A 99 6.20 -21.15 -34.04
#